data_AF-A0A1H0JCU2-F1
#
_entry.id   AF-A0A1H0JCU2-F1
#
_cell.length_a   1.000
_cell.length_b   1.000
_cell.length_c   1.000
_cell.angle_alpha   90.00
_cell.angle_beta   90.00
_cell.angle_gamma   90.00
#
_symmetry.space_group_name_H-M   'P 1'
#
loop_
_entity.id
_entity.type
_entity.pdbx_description
1 polymer ?
#
loop_
_entity_poly.entity_id
_entity_poly.type
_entity_poly.pdbx_seq_one_letter_code
_entity_poly.pdbx_strand_id
1 'polypeptide(L)'
;MVSIPSPSNKGGPAARQGFKYQDHVAVTFILKMLRDSTYLQVECETADDIVAISQQAGETVNEYIQVKTTENDKKWNLTESIALEKQKADSSLFQKSLKCDVRPGLACFRIVSKRDIAKALEYFTKALDKRVKPDAATDRGQKLAKKFPKSVSARGRDFTYWADHFVWQVCGDVASLEATNLRMLAEVIDLYGESPSHRQQKDIYEAFLSWADDAATADVKTAPEQKIITRIAAFARLKALLDVAAKHSASFAKPYKSKPDPFLVEFHTTTEDGLLRSLSGFDVEYDFEEWRGHQLAEHLMQWLPEFCLRASEIANFQVHHTPMVLAKSINTLNNAAIPRDRLIAELILHTILRSRENSEPIACKVFYAVNGKLSEFGNAHIVQQTGQADQLWLGLSRMISTGTMDQTLKEICDVLDATISRAALTEEREVIIALREPHHHLPTAEAFNKALHRNAPAQDMLNVMCFPILLAYDSEALSGGYLSDYLTNLKAEVTLHYNALASTLPPKIKQVRVVVFLVPIESIHQLVQKFNTLCKAAS
;
A
#
# COMPACT_ATOMS: atom_id res chain seq x y z
N MET A 1 -57.14 26.40 10.22
CA MET A 1 -55.86 25.77 9.79
C MET A 1 -55.49 24.73 10.83
N VAL A 2 -55.51 23.45 10.45
CA VAL A 2 -55.07 22.35 11.33
C VAL A 2 -53.55 22.28 11.20
N SER A 3 -52.81 22.54 12.29
CA SER A 3 -51.35 22.39 12.27
C SER A 3 -51.02 20.90 12.25
N ILE A 4 -50.38 20.46 11.17
CA ILE A 4 -49.80 19.11 11.08
C ILE A 4 -48.61 19.08 12.05
N PRO A 5 -48.55 18.12 13.01
CA PRO A 5 -47.41 18.01 13.91
C PRO A 5 -46.15 17.70 13.09
N SER A 6 -45.05 18.38 13.39
CA SER A 6 -43.76 18.10 12.78
C SER A 6 -43.40 16.61 12.91
N PRO A 7 -42.89 15.96 11.85
CA PRO A 7 -42.48 14.57 11.92
C PRO A 7 -41.43 14.38 13.03
N SER A 8 -41.64 13.39 13.88
CA SER A 8 -40.84 13.10 15.06
C SER A 8 -40.18 11.73 14.92
N ASN A 9 -38.85 11.67 15.04
CA ASN A 9 -38.07 10.42 15.02
C ASN A 9 -38.25 9.54 16.28
N LYS A 10 -39.16 9.91 17.20
CA LYS A 10 -39.48 9.13 18.40
C LYS A 10 -40.05 7.76 18.02
N GLY A 11 -39.45 6.69 18.53
CA GLY A 11 -39.85 5.31 18.26
C GLY A 11 -38.75 4.51 17.56
N GLY A 12 -39.11 3.71 16.55
CA GLY A 12 -38.23 2.76 15.86
C GLY A 12 -36.91 3.34 15.31
N PRO A 13 -36.89 4.52 14.65
CA PRO A 13 -35.64 5.13 14.17
C PRO A 13 -34.66 5.50 15.28
N ALA A 14 -35.14 6.10 16.37
CA ALA A 14 -34.30 6.43 17.54
C ALA A 14 -33.78 5.18 18.25
N ALA A 15 -34.58 4.11 18.33
CA ALA A 15 -34.13 2.83 18.86
C ALA A 15 -33.02 2.22 18.00
N ARG A 16 -33.18 2.19 16.67
CA ARG A 16 -32.15 1.72 15.72
C ARG A 16 -30.85 2.52 15.79
N GLN A 17 -30.94 3.85 15.91
CA GLN A 17 -29.76 4.69 16.11
C GLN A 17 -29.09 4.45 17.46
N GLY A 18 -29.88 4.14 18.49
CA GLY A 18 -29.40 3.73 19.81
C GLY A 18 -28.58 2.45 19.77
N PHE A 19 -29.11 1.40 19.13
CA PHE A 19 -28.43 0.12 18.94
C PHE A 19 -27.13 0.30 18.16
N LYS A 20 -27.17 1.02 17.03
CA LYS A 20 -25.97 1.31 16.25
C LYS A 20 -24.85 1.96 17.09
N TYR A 21 -25.18 2.95 17.92
CA TYR A 21 -24.19 3.60 18.79
C TYR A 21 -23.61 2.65 19.83
N GLN A 22 -24.43 1.74 20.37
CA GLN A 22 -23.97 0.70 21.30
C GLN A 22 -22.99 -0.27 20.63
N ASP A 23 -23.23 -0.68 19.37
CA ASP A 23 -22.29 -1.54 18.63
C ASP A 23 -20.93 -0.85 18.46
N HIS A 24 -20.92 0.45 18.16
CA HIS A 24 -19.67 1.22 18.11
C HIS A 24 -18.94 1.24 19.48
N VAL A 25 -19.67 1.33 20.60
CA VAL A 25 -19.09 1.22 21.94
C VAL A 25 -18.56 -0.20 22.19
N ALA A 26 -19.27 -1.24 21.79
CA ALA A 26 -18.80 -2.63 21.92
C ALA A 26 -17.48 -2.82 21.16
N VAL A 27 -17.37 -2.31 19.93
CA VAL A 27 -16.12 -2.34 19.16
C VAL A 27 -15.00 -1.58 19.87
N THR A 28 -15.26 -0.46 20.55
CA THR A 28 -14.24 0.20 21.39
C THR A 28 -13.62 -0.78 22.39
N PHE A 29 -14.45 -1.59 23.07
CA PHE A 29 -13.97 -2.57 24.04
C PHE A 29 -13.33 -3.80 23.40
N ILE A 30 -13.78 -4.22 22.21
CA ILE A 30 -13.10 -5.29 21.45
C ILE A 30 -11.69 -4.83 21.04
N LEU A 31 -11.53 -3.60 20.54
CA LEU A 31 -10.22 -3.05 20.18
C LEU A 31 -9.34 -2.83 21.40
N LYS A 32 -9.91 -2.33 22.51
CA LYS A 32 -9.21 -2.25 23.80
C LYS A 32 -8.72 -3.62 24.24
N MET A 33 -9.57 -4.64 24.12
CA MET A 33 -9.21 -6.03 24.40
C MET A 33 -8.05 -6.44 23.51
N LEU A 34 -8.13 -6.30 22.19
CA LEU A 34 -7.01 -6.66 21.29
C LEU A 34 -5.68 -6.00 21.69
N ARG A 35 -5.71 -4.74 22.16
CA ARG A 35 -4.54 -3.99 22.61
C ARG A 35 -4.00 -4.40 23.99
N ASP A 36 -4.88 -4.73 24.94
CA ASP A 36 -4.53 -5.00 26.34
C ASP A 36 -4.78 -6.46 26.69
N SER A 37 -3.71 -7.21 26.97
CA SER A 37 -3.74 -8.64 27.26
C SER A 37 -4.50 -9.04 28.52
N THR A 38 -4.78 -8.08 29.41
CA THR A 38 -5.55 -8.33 30.62
C THR A 38 -7.04 -8.57 30.34
N TYR A 39 -7.57 -8.05 29.23
CA TYR A 39 -8.95 -8.27 28.81
C TYR A 39 -9.11 -9.63 28.11
N LEU A 40 -10.09 -10.41 28.57
CA LEU A 40 -10.33 -11.79 28.17
C LEU A 40 -11.52 -11.95 27.23
N GLN A 41 -12.59 -11.17 27.44
CA GLN A 41 -13.77 -11.18 26.59
C GLN A 41 -14.60 -9.90 26.72
N VAL A 42 -15.39 -9.64 25.70
CA VAL A 42 -16.44 -8.61 25.66
C VAL A 42 -17.76 -9.31 25.39
N GLU A 43 -18.80 -8.96 26.13
CA GLU A 43 -20.13 -9.53 25.99
C GLU A 43 -21.15 -8.45 25.67
N CYS A 44 -22.11 -8.76 24.81
CA CYS A 44 -23.16 -7.84 24.39
C CYS A 44 -24.53 -8.32 24.89
N GLU A 45 -25.33 -7.44 25.50
CA GLU A 45 -26.70 -7.73 25.96
C GLU A 45 -26.77 -8.95 26.90
N THR A 46 -25.86 -9.00 27.88
CA THR A 46 -25.83 -10.06 28.91
C THR A 46 -26.27 -9.53 30.28
N ALA A 47 -25.34 -9.12 31.14
CA ALA A 47 -25.65 -8.56 32.46
C ALA A 47 -25.85 -7.03 32.44
N ASP A 48 -25.42 -6.36 31.37
CA ASP A 48 -25.70 -4.96 31.04
C ASP A 48 -25.62 -4.80 29.51
N ASP A 49 -25.74 -3.58 28.98
CA ASP A 49 -25.67 -3.28 27.55
C ASP A 49 -24.38 -3.89 26.94
N ILE A 50 -23.23 -3.70 27.61
CA ILE A 50 -21.94 -4.37 27.32
C ILE A 50 -21.27 -4.78 28.64
N VAL A 51 -20.61 -5.94 28.67
CA VAL A 51 -19.76 -6.36 29.81
C VAL A 51 -18.36 -6.71 29.32
N ALA A 52 -17.34 -6.03 29.82
CA ALA A 52 -15.94 -6.38 29.53
C ALA A 52 -15.33 -7.12 30.72
N ILE A 53 -14.75 -8.29 30.48
CA ILE A 53 -14.10 -9.11 31.51
C ILE A 53 -12.59 -9.02 31.35
N SER A 54 -11.91 -8.71 32.44
CA SER A 54 -10.45 -8.66 32.52
C SER A 54 -9.92 -9.37 33.76
N GLN A 55 -8.63 -9.67 33.77
CA GLN A 55 -7.92 -10.22 34.91
C GLN A 55 -6.91 -9.19 35.44
N GLN A 56 -7.00 -8.85 36.72
CA GLN A 56 -6.11 -7.90 37.38
C GLN A 56 -5.60 -8.52 38.68
N ALA A 57 -4.27 -8.61 38.84
CA ALA A 57 -3.63 -9.20 40.02
C ALA A 57 -4.18 -10.59 40.42
N GLY A 58 -4.61 -11.40 39.44
CA GLY A 58 -5.18 -12.73 39.66
C GLY A 58 -6.70 -12.75 39.91
N GLU A 59 -7.34 -11.59 40.07
CA GLU A 59 -8.79 -11.47 40.27
C GLU A 59 -9.53 -11.15 38.95
N THR A 60 -10.73 -11.72 38.80
CA THR A 60 -11.64 -11.37 37.70
C THR A 60 -12.31 -10.02 37.98
N VAL A 61 -12.20 -9.11 37.01
CA VAL A 61 -12.87 -7.81 37.02
C VAL A 61 -13.97 -7.81 35.95
N ASN A 62 -15.21 -7.57 36.36
CA ASN A 62 -16.35 -7.38 35.48
C ASN A 62 -16.61 -5.87 35.35
N GLU A 63 -16.39 -5.31 34.16
CA GLU A 63 -16.71 -3.93 33.85
C GLU A 63 -18.07 -3.87 33.15
N TYR A 64 -19.09 -3.39 33.88
CA TYR A 64 -20.45 -3.20 33.37
C TYR A 64 -20.56 -1.85 32.68
N ILE A 65 -20.88 -1.86 31.40
CA ILE A 65 -20.83 -0.68 30.53
C ILE A 65 -22.24 -0.41 30.03
N GLN A 66 -22.79 0.70 30.51
CA GLN A 66 -24.14 1.13 30.19
C GLN A 66 -24.10 2.29 29.18
N VAL A 67 -24.75 2.11 28.03
CA VAL A 67 -24.71 3.05 26.91
C VAL A 67 -25.95 3.95 26.93
N LYS A 68 -25.75 5.26 26.75
CA LYS A 68 -26.81 6.28 26.83
C LYS A 68 -26.80 7.21 25.62
N THR A 69 -27.83 7.06 24.80
CA THR A 69 -28.01 7.73 23.50
C THR A 69 -29.14 8.77 23.49
N THR A 70 -29.74 9.06 24.64
CA THR A 70 -30.90 9.96 24.74
C THR A 70 -30.58 11.38 24.27
N GLU A 71 -31.25 11.81 23.20
CA GLU A 71 -31.13 13.18 22.67
C GLU A 71 -31.79 14.18 23.61
N ASN A 72 -31.01 15.16 24.08
CA ASN A 72 -31.44 16.29 24.89
C ASN A 72 -30.37 17.39 24.77
N ASP A 73 -30.78 18.65 24.76
CA ASP A 73 -29.86 19.79 24.69
C ASP A 73 -29.14 20.06 26.03
N LYS A 74 -29.62 19.45 27.12
CA LYS A 74 -29.03 19.60 28.46
C LYS A 74 -28.01 18.51 28.75
N LYS A 75 -26.91 18.93 29.40
CA LYS A 75 -25.92 18.00 29.95
C LYS A 75 -26.54 17.08 31.00
N TRP A 76 -26.07 15.83 31.05
CA TRP A 76 -26.42 14.91 32.14
C TRP A 76 -26.09 15.54 33.49
N ASN A 77 -27.07 15.57 34.39
CA ASN A 77 -26.92 16.19 35.70
C ASN A 77 -27.37 15.25 36.80
N LEU A 78 -26.94 15.54 38.03
CA LEU A 78 -27.20 14.67 39.18
C LEU A 78 -28.69 14.44 39.42
N THR A 79 -29.54 15.44 39.20
CA THR A 79 -30.99 15.33 39.41
C THR A 79 -31.60 14.32 38.44
N GLU A 80 -31.24 14.39 37.16
CA GLU A 80 -31.67 13.43 36.14
C GLU A 80 -31.13 12.02 36.43
N SER A 81 -29.86 11.89 36.80
CA SER A 81 -29.21 10.60 37.05
C SER A 81 -29.78 9.83 38.25
N ILE A 82 -30.39 10.51 39.21
CA ILE A 82 -30.99 9.90 40.42
C ILE A 82 -32.52 9.92 40.42
N ALA A 83 -33.15 10.48 39.37
CA ALA A 83 -34.60 10.52 39.27
C ALA A 83 -35.16 9.10 39.08
N LEU A 84 -36.21 8.76 39.84
CA LEU A 84 -36.91 7.48 39.71
C LEU A 84 -37.85 7.52 38.52
N GLU A 85 -37.77 6.52 37.64
CA GLU A 85 -38.72 6.34 36.56
C GLU A 85 -40.09 5.98 37.13
N LYS A 86 -41.07 6.86 36.95
CA LYS A 86 -42.45 6.69 37.44
C LYS A 86 -42.50 6.34 38.96
N GLN A 87 -41.59 6.91 39.75
CA GLN A 87 -41.45 6.64 41.19
C GLN A 87 -41.20 5.16 41.56
N LYS A 88 -40.78 4.33 40.59
CA LYS A 88 -40.45 2.93 40.83
C LYS A 88 -39.14 2.82 41.63
N ALA A 89 -39.10 1.97 42.65
CA ALA A 89 -37.87 1.70 43.38
C ALA A 89 -36.77 1.13 42.45
N ASP A 90 -35.51 1.45 42.76
CA ASP A 90 -34.32 0.99 42.01
C ASP A 90 -34.33 1.30 40.50
N SER A 91 -35.02 2.37 40.09
CA SER A 91 -35.25 2.69 38.67
C SER A 91 -34.45 3.90 38.15
N SER A 92 -33.73 4.63 39.01
CA SER A 92 -32.84 5.69 38.52
C SER A 92 -31.64 5.14 37.75
N LEU A 93 -31.01 5.96 36.91
CA LEU A 93 -29.83 5.57 36.14
C LEU A 93 -28.72 5.02 37.04
N PHE A 94 -28.41 5.70 38.15
CA PHE A 94 -27.38 5.23 39.08
C PHE A 94 -27.79 3.97 39.84
N GLN A 95 -29.06 3.80 40.20
CA GLN A 95 -29.52 2.54 40.81
C GLN A 95 -29.45 1.38 39.83
N LYS A 96 -29.84 1.57 38.57
CA LYS A 96 -29.72 0.56 37.52
C LYS A 96 -28.26 0.17 37.28
N SER A 97 -27.36 1.15 37.20
CA SER A 97 -25.91 0.91 37.09
C SER A 97 -25.34 0.17 38.31
N LEU A 98 -25.80 0.43 39.54
CA LEU A 98 -25.39 -0.40 40.69
C LEU A 98 -25.94 -1.83 40.62
N LYS A 99 -27.17 -1.99 40.14
CA LYS A 99 -27.90 -3.27 40.16
C LYS A 99 -27.46 -4.26 39.08
N CYS A 100 -26.74 -3.83 38.05
CA CYS A 100 -26.17 -4.76 37.05
C CYS A 100 -25.06 -5.65 37.63
N ASP A 101 -24.52 -5.32 38.80
CA ASP A 101 -23.53 -6.14 39.51
C ASP A 101 -24.17 -7.41 40.10
N VAL A 102 -24.07 -8.48 39.31
CA VAL A 102 -24.65 -9.80 39.56
C VAL A 102 -23.62 -10.93 39.56
N ARG A 103 -22.35 -10.67 39.21
CA ARG A 103 -21.31 -11.69 39.02
C ARG A 103 -20.27 -11.68 40.15
N PRO A 104 -19.64 -12.82 40.47
CA PRO A 104 -18.51 -12.86 41.39
C PRO A 104 -17.28 -12.12 40.81
N GLY A 105 -16.34 -11.74 41.67
CA GLY A 105 -15.17 -10.93 41.29
C GLY A 105 -15.39 -9.43 41.52
N LEU A 106 -14.41 -8.60 41.18
CA LEU A 106 -14.50 -7.14 41.28
C LEU A 106 -15.50 -6.58 40.26
N ALA A 107 -16.24 -5.54 40.63
CA ALA A 107 -17.18 -4.86 39.75
C ALA A 107 -16.72 -3.42 39.48
N CYS A 108 -16.54 -3.10 38.21
CA CYS A 108 -16.34 -1.75 37.72
C CYS A 108 -17.58 -1.32 36.94
N PHE A 109 -17.90 -0.03 37.02
CA PHE A 109 -19.12 0.51 36.42
C PHE A 109 -18.75 1.63 35.46
N ARG A 110 -19.34 1.61 34.26
CA ARG A 110 -19.13 2.65 33.27
C ARG A 110 -20.45 3.08 32.68
N ILE A 111 -20.65 4.40 32.59
CA ILE A 111 -21.69 4.96 31.71
C ILE A 111 -20.98 5.61 30.53
N VAL A 112 -21.40 5.24 29.32
CA VAL A 112 -20.94 5.86 28.07
C VAL A 112 -22.07 6.71 27.50
N SER A 113 -21.82 7.99 27.26
CA SER A 113 -22.85 8.90 26.74
C SER A 113 -22.42 9.69 25.51
N LYS A 114 -23.40 9.98 24.64
CA LYS A 114 -23.27 10.95 23.53
C LYS A 114 -23.22 12.38 24.06
N ARG A 115 -24.13 12.70 24.99
CA ARG A 115 -24.22 14.02 25.63
C ARG A 115 -23.10 14.22 26.66
N ASP A 116 -22.68 15.46 26.78
CA ASP A 116 -21.76 15.91 27.83
C ASP A 116 -22.43 15.89 29.23
N ILE A 117 -21.62 16.03 30.28
CA ILE A 117 -22.03 15.97 31.68
C ILE A 117 -21.88 17.31 32.38
N ALA A 118 -22.72 17.57 33.37
CA ALA A 118 -22.66 18.78 34.18
C ALA A 118 -21.42 18.76 35.09
N LYS A 119 -20.89 19.94 35.42
CA LYS A 119 -19.73 20.14 36.32
C LYS A 119 -19.83 19.36 37.63
N ALA A 120 -21.05 19.20 38.16
CA ALA A 120 -21.31 18.44 39.38
C ALA A 120 -21.06 16.93 39.28
N LEU A 121 -20.81 16.39 38.08
CA LEU A 121 -20.48 14.98 37.80
C LEU A 121 -19.09 14.83 37.16
N GLU A 122 -18.39 15.93 36.89
CA GLU A 122 -17.14 15.94 36.11
C GLU A 122 -16.03 15.08 36.72
N TYR A 123 -15.99 14.99 38.05
CA TYR A 123 -15.04 14.15 38.77
C TYR A 123 -15.20 12.64 38.46
N PHE A 124 -16.35 12.19 37.94
CA PHE A 124 -16.53 10.81 37.48
C PHE A 124 -15.89 10.52 36.11
N THR A 125 -15.40 11.53 35.39
CA THR A 125 -14.71 11.31 34.09
C THR A 125 -13.26 10.87 34.24
N LYS A 126 -12.69 11.05 35.43
CA LYS A 126 -11.32 10.66 35.71
C LYS A 126 -11.22 9.13 35.73
N ALA A 127 -10.29 8.59 34.95
CA ALA A 127 -10.01 7.16 34.91
C ALA A 127 -9.66 6.61 36.30
N LEU A 128 -10.12 5.40 36.61
CA LEU A 128 -10.05 4.83 37.97
C LEU A 128 -8.61 4.69 38.49
N ASP A 129 -7.67 4.33 37.63
CA ASP A 129 -6.23 4.23 37.90
C ASP A 129 -5.58 5.57 38.24
N LYS A 130 -6.19 6.69 37.82
CA LYS A 130 -5.71 8.05 38.08
C LYS A 130 -6.37 8.70 39.30
N ARG A 131 -7.31 8.03 39.96
CA ARG A 131 -8.03 8.56 41.13
C ARG A 131 -7.24 8.26 42.41
N VAL A 132 -7.04 9.28 43.23
CA VAL A 132 -6.49 9.15 44.58
C VAL A 132 -7.65 9.31 45.55
N LYS A 133 -7.99 8.25 46.27
CA LYS A 133 -9.17 8.19 47.16
C LYS A 133 -8.78 8.50 48.61
N PRO A 134 -9.67 9.08 49.43
CA PRO A 134 -11.03 9.53 49.08
C PRO A 134 -11.01 10.79 48.21
N ASP A 135 -11.91 10.87 47.23
CA ASP A 135 -12.09 12.03 46.36
C ASP A 135 -13.55 12.52 46.33
N ALA A 136 -13.85 13.53 45.49
CA ALA A 136 -15.19 14.07 45.34
C ALA A 136 -16.22 13.02 44.87
N ALA A 137 -15.79 11.97 44.18
CA ALA A 137 -16.64 10.84 43.83
C ALA A 137 -16.90 9.94 45.05
N THR A 138 -15.90 9.65 45.89
CA THR A 138 -16.09 8.94 47.16
C THR A 138 -17.12 9.67 48.05
N ASP A 139 -16.99 10.99 48.20
CA ASP A 139 -17.96 11.82 48.95
C ASP A 139 -19.37 11.74 48.36
N ARG A 140 -19.47 11.67 47.03
CA ARG A 140 -20.76 11.50 46.35
C ARG A 140 -21.36 10.13 46.63
N GLY A 141 -20.56 9.08 46.62
CA GLY A 141 -20.97 7.71 46.94
C GLY A 141 -21.62 7.63 48.33
N GLN A 142 -20.98 8.22 49.33
CA GLN A 142 -21.52 8.27 50.70
C GLN A 142 -22.87 9.02 50.76
N LYS A 143 -23.01 10.13 50.04
CA LYS A 143 -24.28 10.88 49.97
C LYS A 143 -25.38 10.08 49.27
N LEU A 144 -25.03 9.32 48.22
CA LEU A 144 -25.97 8.45 47.52
C LEU A 144 -26.38 7.25 48.37
N ALA A 145 -25.45 6.64 49.11
CA ALA A 145 -25.75 5.53 50.03
C ALA A 145 -26.72 5.96 51.13
N LYS A 146 -26.56 7.17 51.68
CA LYS A 146 -27.52 7.76 52.64
C LYS A 146 -28.88 8.04 52.01
N LYS A 147 -28.92 8.50 50.75
CA LYS A 147 -30.17 8.80 50.04
C LYS A 147 -30.93 7.53 49.63
N PHE A 148 -30.21 6.46 49.29
CA PHE A 148 -30.77 5.20 48.81
C PHE A 148 -30.25 4.00 49.64
N PRO A 149 -30.55 3.92 50.94
CA PRO A 149 -29.94 2.95 51.86
C PRO A 149 -30.34 1.50 51.56
N LYS A 150 -31.42 1.28 50.80
CA LYS A 150 -31.91 -0.04 50.40
C LYS A 150 -31.38 -0.49 49.03
N SER A 151 -30.71 0.40 48.28
CA SER A 151 -30.19 0.08 46.96
C SER A 151 -28.81 -0.56 47.10
N VAL A 152 -28.79 -1.88 47.13
CA VAL A 152 -27.57 -2.72 47.11
C VAL A 152 -27.58 -3.67 45.91
N SER A 153 -26.43 -3.97 45.33
CA SER A 153 -26.30 -4.93 44.24
C SER A 153 -26.60 -6.37 44.69
N ALA A 154 -26.76 -7.30 43.75
CA ALA A 154 -26.92 -8.72 44.10
C ALA A 154 -25.67 -9.31 44.77
N ARG A 155 -24.52 -8.62 44.66
CA ARG A 155 -23.28 -8.94 45.38
C ARG A 155 -23.11 -8.22 46.71
N GLY A 156 -24.11 -7.46 47.15
CA GLY A 156 -24.11 -6.77 48.44
C GLY A 156 -23.28 -5.47 48.47
N ARG A 157 -22.94 -4.91 47.31
CA ARG A 157 -22.25 -3.62 47.21
C ARG A 157 -23.25 -2.46 47.23
N ASP A 158 -22.86 -1.34 47.83
CA ASP A 158 -23.66 -0.13 47.93
C ASP A 158 -23.09 0.99 47.02
N PHE A 159 -23.65 2.19 47.16
CA PHE A 159 -23.18 3.37 46.41
C PHE A 159 -21.80 3.88 46.83
N THR A 160 -21.31 3.51 48.02
CA THR A 160 -19.93 3.83 48.44
C THR A 160 -18.95 3.06 47.57
N TYR A 161 -19.16 1.74 47.43
CA TYR A 161 -18.35 0.91 46.53
C TYR A 161 -18.48 1.35 45.07
N TRP A 162 -19.73 1.56 44.60
CA TRP A 162 -19.99 1.97 43.21
C TRP A 162 -19.25 3.24 42.83
N ALA A 163 -19.32 4.29 43.64
CA ALA A 163 -18.70 5.56 43.29
C ALA A 163 -17.18 5.48 43.21
N ASP A 164 -16.55 4.59 43.97
CA ASP A 164 -15.12 4.32 43.92
C ASP A 164 -14.70 3.48 42.70
N HIS A 165 -15.63 2.77 42.07
CA HIS A 165 -15.38 1.91 40.91
C HIS A 165 -16.16 2.35 39.66
N PHE A 166 -16.71 3.57 39.69
CA PHE A 166 -17.50 4.15 38.61
C PHE A 166 -16.72 5.19 37.81
N VAL A 167 -16.88 5.14 36.50
CA VAL A 167 -16.38 6.14 35.55
C VAL A 167 -17.45 6.51 34.52
N TRP A 168 -17.54 7.79 34.18
CA TRP A 168 -18.41 8.31 33.14
C TRP A 168 -17.57 8.70 31.92
N GLN A 169 -17.85 8.11 30.77
CA GLN A 169 -17.12 8.38 29.52
C GLN A 169 -18.04 9.08 28.51
N VAL A 170 -17.62 10.26 28.04
CA VAL A 170 -18.32 11.01 26.99
C VAL A 170 -17.59 10.75 25.67
N CYS A 171 -18.29 10.17 24.68
CA CYS A 171 -17.69 9.79 23.39
C CYS A 171 -18.16 10.65 22.21
N GLY A 172 -19.10 11.58 22.42
CA GLY A 172 -19.66 12.39 21.33
C GLY A 172 -20.61 11.61 20.44
N ASP A 173 -20.75 12.03 19.18
CA ASP A 173 -21.61 11.36 18.22
C ASP A 173 -20.97 10.11 17.59
N VAL A 174 -21.73 9.41 16.73
CA VAL A 174 -21.28 8.19 16.06
C VAL A 174 -20.00 8.43 15.25
N ALA A 175 -19.91 9.56 14.53
CA ALA A 175 -18.76 9.87 13.69
C ALA A 175 -17.48 10.07 14.53
N SER A 176 -17.59 10.74 15.68
CA SER A 176 -16.50 10.94 16.62
C SER A 176 -16.02 9.62 17.22
N LEU A 177 -16.96 8.72 17.54
CA LEU A 177 -16.67 7.39 18.07
C LEU A 177 -16.04 6.47 17.01
N GLU A 178 -16.54 6.50 15.77
CA GLU A 178 -15.95 5.79 14.63
C GLU A 178 -14.51 6.23 14.39
N ALA A 179 -14.24 7.54 14.32
CA ALA A 179 -12.89 8.06 14.16
C ALA A 179 -11.96 7.62 15.29
N THR A 180 -12.45 7.61 16.53
CA THR A 180 -11.71 7.12 17.70
C THR A 180 -11.38 5.63 17.58
N ASN A 181 -12.35 4.81 17.16
CA ASN A 181 -12.15 3.38 16.97
C ASN A 181 -11.23 3.06 15.80
N LEU A 182 -11.32 3.77 14.67
CA LEU A 182 -10.40 3.60 13.54
C LEU A 182 -8.95 3.90 13.95
N ARG A 183 -8.73 4.94 14.76
CA ARG A 183 -7.40 5.21 15.33
C ARG A 183 -6.93 4.08 16.25
N MET A 184 -7.80 3.56 17.12
CA MET A 184 -7.44 2.41 17.97
C MET A 184 -7.18 1.14 17.17
N LEU A 185 -7.93 0.91 16.09
CA LEU A 185 -7.70 -0.20 15.18
C LEU A 185 -6.35 -0.06 14.48
N ALA A 186 -5.99 1.13 14.00
CA ALA A 186 -4.67 1.40 13.43
C ALA A 186 -3.54 1.10 14.45
N GLU A 187 -3.67 1.58 15.69
CA GLU A 187 -2.71 1.26 16.76
C GLU A 187 -2.60 -0.25 17.03
N VAL A 188 -3.74 -0.97 17.01
CA VAL A 188 -3.75 -2.42 17.17
C VAL A 188 -3.04 -3.08 16.00
N ILE A 189 -3.33 -2.68 14.77
CA ILE A 189 -2.71 -3.23 13.55
C ILE A 189 -1.20 -3.00 13.52
N ASP A 190 -0.73 -1.82 13.93
CA ASP A 190 0.69 -1.48 13.99
C ASP A 190 1.47 -2.44 14.91
N LEU A 191 0.86 -2.92 16.00
CA LEU A 191 1.48 -3.92 16.89
C LEU A 191 1.76 -5.25 16.18
N TYR A 192 1.13 -5.53 15.04
CA TYR A 192 1.39 -6.73 14.23
C TYR A 192 2.32 -6.46 13.05
N GLY A 193 2.79 -5.23 12.85
CA GLY A 193 3.65 -4.87 11.73
C GLY A 193 2.95 -4.87 10.37
N GLU A 194 1.62 -4.84 10.35
CA GLU A 194 0.81 -4.80 9.13
C GLU A 194 0.48 -3.35 8.74
N SER A 195 0.25 -3.09 7.46
CA SER A 195 -0.05 -1.73 6.96
C SER A 195 -1.17 -1.73 5.90
N PRO A 196 -2.40 -2.13 6.26
CA PRO A 196 -3.55 -2.02 5.36
C PRO A 196 -3.87 -0.56 5.06
N SER A 197 -4.34 -0.31 3.84
CA SER A 197 -4.84 0.99 3.42
C SER A 197 -6.02 1.46 4.28
N HIS A 198 -6.29 2.77 4.29
CA HIS A 198 -7.43 3.33 5.02
C HIS A 198 -8.78 2.69 4.62
N ARG A 199 -8.97 2.33 3.34
CA ARG A 199 -10.17 1.60 2.90
C ARG A 199 -10.26 0.23 3.56
N GLN A 200 -9.18 -0.54 3.54
CA GLN A 200 -9.13 -1.86 4.18
C GLN A 200 -9.33 -1.76 5.70
N GLN A 201 -8.81 -0.72 6.35
CA GLN A 201 -9.07 -0.47 7.78
C GLN A 201 -10.56 -0.24 8.06
N LYS A 202 -11.26 0.48 7.18
CA LYS A 202 -12.73 0.63 7.26
C LYS A 202 -13.46 -0.69 7.07
N ASP A 203 -13.06 -1.49 6.08
CA ASP A 203 -13.67 -2.80 5.83
C ASP A 203 -13.48 -3.74 7.06
N ILE A 204 -12.29 -3.72 7.67
CA ILE A 204 -12.00 -4.45 8.92
C ILE A 204 -12.89 -3.94 10.06
N TYR A 205 -13.00 -2.63 10.23
CA TYR A 205 -13.83 -2.01 11.26
C TYR A 205 -15.32 -2.37 11.10
N GLU A 206 -15.85 -2.30 9.89
CA GLU A 206 -17.22 -2.71 9.56
C GLU A 206 -17.45 -4.19 9.88
N ALA A 207 -16.47 -5.06 9.64
CA ALA A 207 -16.55 -6.47 9.99
C ALA A 207 -16.60 -6.73 11.51
N PHE A 208 -15.97 -5.88 12.33
CA PHE A 208 -16.10 -5.91 13.79
C PHE A 208 -17.42 -5.31 14.26
N LEU A 209 -17.93 -4.27 13.58
CA LEU A 209 -19.22 -3.67 13.89
C LEU A 209 -20.36 -4.66 13.65
N SER A 210 -20.34 -5.35 12.51
CA SER A 210 -21.30 -6.43 12.20
C SER A 210 -21.24 -7.54 13.24
N TRP A 211 -20.04 -7.90 13.72
CA TRP A 211 -19.91 -8.95 14.73
C TRP A 211 -20.45 -8.53 16.10
N ALA A 212 -20.31 -7.26 16.46
CA ALA A 212 -20.90 -6.70 17.67
C ALA A 212 -22.44 -6.71 17.60
N ASP A 213 -23.01 -6.35 16.45
CA ASP A 213 -24.47 -6.42 16.18
C ASP A 213 -24.98 -7.87 16.25
N ASP A 214 -24.28 -8.82 15.60
CA ASP A 214 -24.60 -10.25 15.67
C ASP A 214 -24.62 -10.75 17.14
N ALA A 215 -23.62 -10.36 17.94
CA ALA A 215 -23.54 -10.73 19.36
C ALA A 215 -24.66 -10.08 20.19
N ALA A 216 -25.00 -8.82 19.93
CA ALA A 216 -26.08 -8.12 20.62
C ALA A 216 -27.45 -8.76 20.31
N THR A 217 -27.67 -9.18 19.07
CA THR A 217 -28.96 -9.72 18.59
C THR A 217 -29.13 -11.23 18.82
N ALA A 218 -28.06 -11.97 19.11
CA ALA A 218 -28.13 -13.40 19.40
C ALA A 218 -29.12 -13.74 20.53
N ASP A 219 -29.78 -14.89 20.45
CA ASP A 219 -30.74 -15.34 21.46
C ASP A 219 -30.01 -15.91 22.68
N VAL A 220 -30.21 -15.26 23.83
CA VAL A 220 -29.55 -15.63 25.10
C VAL A 220 -29.93 -17.04 25.61
N LYS A 221 -31.07 -17.59 25.19
CA LYS A 221 -31.56 -18.89 25.64
C LYS A 221 -31.05 -20.03 24.76
N THR A 222 -30.93 -19.80 23.47
CA THR A 222 -30.56 -20.84 22.49
C THR A 222 -29.12 -20.76 22.03
N ALA A 223 -28.50 -19.58 22.09
CA ALA A 223 -27.12 -19.33 21.65
C ALA A 223 -26.37 -18.32 22.57
N PRO A 224 -26.31 -18.56 23.90
CA PRO A 224 -25.67 -17.64 24.84
C PRO A 224 -24.18 -17.36 24.53
N GLU A 225 -23.47 -18.34 23.96
CA GLU A 225 -22.07 -18.20 23.57
C GLU A 225 -21.84 -17.21 22.44
N GLN A 226 -22.84 -16.99 21.58
CA GLN A 226 -22.75 -16.02 20.47
C GLN A 226 -22.78 -14.57 20.95
N LYS A 227 -23.26 -14.33 22.18
CA LYS A 227 -23.18 -13.02 22.85
C LYS A 227 -21.78 -12.67 23.36
N ILE A 228 -20.85 -13.62 23.32
CA ILE A 228 -19.52 -13.52 23.94
C ILE A 228 -18.44 -13.46 22.86
N ILE A 229 -17.75 -12.33 22.79
CA ILE A 229 -16.59 -12.12 21.93
C ILE A 229 -15.33 -12.33 22.77
N THR A 230 -14.74 -13.51 22.67
CA THR A 230 -13.50 -13.82 23.38
C THR A 230 -12.30 -13.17 22.71
N ARG A 231 -11.24 -12.92 23.49
CA ARG A 231 -9.95 -12.45 22.98
C ARG A 231 -9.45 -13.34 21.86
N ILE A 232 -9.40 -14.65 22.09
CA ILE A 232 -8.85 -15.61 21.11
C ILE A 232 -9.60 -15.52 19.77
N ALA A 233 -10.94 -15.48 19.81
CA ALA A 233 -11.75 -15.34 18.61
C ALA A 233 -11.51 -13.99 17.91
N ALA A 234 -11.39 -12.90 18.66
CA ALA A 234 -11.12 -11.58 18.10
C ALA A 234 -9.76 -11.49 17.41
N PHE A 235 -8.72 -12.09 18.01
CA PHE A 235 -7.39 -12.21 17.40
C PHE A 235 -7.43 -13.01 16.10
N ALA A 236 -8.08 -14.17 16.12
CA ALA A 236 -8.19 -15.02 14.93
C ALA A 236 -8.93 -14.29 13.79
N ARG A 237 -10.00 -13.56 14.12
CA ARG A 237 -10.75 -12.76 13.14
C ARG A 237 -9.92 -11.59 12.59
N LEU A 238 -9.24 -10.84 13.45
CA LEU A 238 -8.35 -9.76 13.00
C LEU A 238 -7.28 -10.28 12.04
N LYS A 239 -6.61 -11.38 12.41
CA LYS A 239 -5.58 -12.00 11.57
C LYS A 239 -6.14 -12.42 10.21
N ALA A 240 -7.28 -13.10 10.17
CA ALA A 240 -7.91 -13.51 8.92
C ALA A 240 -8.27 -12.32 8.02
N LEU A 241 -8.77 -11.23 8.61
CA LEU A 241 -9.09 -10.01 7.86
C LEU A 241 -7.83 -9.30 7.34
N LEU A 242 -6.75 -9.28 8.12
CA LEU A 242 -5.45 -8.75 7.69
C LEU A 242 -4.84 -9.59 6.57
N ASP A 243 -4.92 -10.93 6.64
CA ASP A 243 -4.45 -11.82 5.57
C ASP A 243 -5.19 -11.56 4.25
N VAL A 244 -6.50 -11.31 4.31
CA VAL A 244 -7.32 -10.92 3.14
C VAL A 244 -6.88 -9.55 2.61
N ALA A 245 -6.66 -8.58 3.50
CA ALA A 245 -6.18 -7.25 3.13
C ALA A 245 -4.79 -7.33 2.47
N ALA A 246 -3.85 -8.09 3.01
CA ALA A 246 -2.52 -8.28 2.48
C ALA A 246 -2.53 -8.88 1.06
N LYS A 247 -3.34 -9.95 0.86
CA LYS A 247 -3.53 -10.56 -0.47
C LYS A 247 -4.11 -9.56 -1.48
N HIS A 248 -5.09 -8.77 -1.07
CA HIS A 248 -5.65 -7.74 -1.94
C HIS A 248 -4.64 -6.63 -2.26
N SER A 249 -3.85 -6.20 -1.27
CA SER A 249 -2.80 -5.19 -1.46
C SER A 249 -1.73 -5.65 -2.45
N ALA A 250 -1.37 -6.94 -2.43
CA ALA A 250 -0.40 -7.51 -3.36
C ALA A 250 -0.82 -7.38 -4.84
N SER A 251 -2.12 -7.47 -5.15
CA SER A 251 -2.67 -7.28 -6.50
C SER A 251 -2.48 -5.86 -7.07
N PHE A 252 -2.20 -4.88 -6.21
CA PHE A 252 -1.96 -3.48 -6.61
C PHE A 252 -0.59 -2.97 -6.15
N ALA A 253 0.26 -3.87 -5.63
CA ALA A 253 1.59 -3.51 -5.18
C ALA A 253 2.43 -3.05 -6.38
N LYS A 254 3.14 -1.93 -6.19
CA LYS A 254 4.06 -1.38 -7.20
C LYS A 254 5.39 -2.11 -7.11
N PRO A 255 5.84 -2.82 -8.16
CA PRO A 255 7.04 -3.64 -8.12
C PRO A 255 8.33 -2.81 -8.27
N TYR A 256 8.29 -1.70 -9.01
CA TYR A 256 9.47 -0.94 -9.41
C TYR A 256 9.87 0.15 -8.39
N LYS A 257 9.82 -0.17 -7.09
CA LYS A 257 10.06 0.79 -6.00
C LYS A 257 11.54 1.04 -5.70
N SER A 258 12.39 0.06 -5.99
CA SER A 258 13.82 0.08 -5.73
C SER A 258 14.59 -0.23 -7.00
N LYS A 259 15.86 0.20 -7.06
CA LYS A 259 16.79 -0.11 -8.13
C LYS A 259 18.19 -0.33 -7.55
N PRO A 260 19.02 -1.19 -8.16
CA PRO A 260 20.46 -1.19 -7.94
C PRO A 260 21.06 0.22 -8.11
N ASP A 261 22.14 0.50 -7.39
CA ASP A 261 22.90 1.73 -7.60
C ASP A 261 23.45 1.78 -9.03
N PRO A 262 23.49 2.96 -9.69
CA PRO A 262 24.00 3.07 -11.05
C PRO A 262 25.47 2.65 -11.14
N PHE A 263 25.80 1.83 -12.15
CA PHE A 263 27.19 1.41 -12.44
C PHE A 263 27.74 2.02 -13.73
N LEU A 264 26.89 2.21 -14.74
CA LEU A 264 27.25 2.96 -15.95
C LEU A 264 27.32 4.46 -15.64
N VAL A 265 28.43 5.09 -16.01
CA VAL A 265 28.72 6.51 -15.78
C VAL A 265 28.55 7.29 -17.09
N GLU A 266 27.71 8.33 -17.07
CA GLU A 266 27.55 9.23 -18.21
C GLU A 266 28.80 10.13 -18.33
N PHE A 267 29.61 9.93 -19.38
CA PHE A 267 30.83 10.73 -19.60
C PHE A 267 30.65 11.81 -20.67
N HIS A 268 29.57 11.74 -21.45
CA HIS A 268 29.26 12.69 -22.52
C HIS A 268 27.76 12.82 -22.72
N THR A 269 27.30 14.04 -22.94
CA THR A 269 25.91 14.32 -23.30
C THR A 269 25.86 15.47 -24.30
N THR A 270 24.98 15.35 -25.29
CA THR A 270 24.72 16.42 -26.26
C THR A 270 23.22 16.49 -26.51
N THR A 271 22.69 17.70 -26.47
CA THR A 271 21.31 18.01 -26.84
C THR A 271 21.35 19.05 -27.94
N GLU A 272 20.56 18.83 -29.00
CA GLU A 272 20.51 19.74 -30.13
C GLU A 272 19.29 20.65 -30.02
N ASP A 273 19.51 21.95 -29.86
CA ASP A 273 18.44 22.94 -29.70
C ASP A 273 17.44 22.90 -30.86
N GLY A 274 16.16 22.83 -30.52
CA GLY A 274 15.06 22.81 -31.48
C GLY A 274 14.82 21.45 -32.16
N LEU A 275 15.57 20.40 -31.79
CA LEU A 275 15.38 19.06 -32.32
C LEU A 275 14.92 18.09 -31.22
N LEU A 276 14.08 17.13 -31.60
CA LEU A 276 13.57 16.10 -30.70
C LEU A 276 14.57 14.95 -30.51
N ARG A 277 15.87 15.25 -30.47
CA ARG A 277 16.92 14.24 -30.33
C ARG A 277 18.02 14.64 -29.35
N SER A 278 18.57 13.63 -28.69
CA SER A 278 19.70 13.79 -27.78
C SER A 278 20.66 12.61 -27.87
N LEU A 279 21.89 12.82 -27.42
CA LEU A 279 22.97 11.86 -27.31
C LEU A 279 23.42 11.75 -25.85
N SER A 280 23.70 10.54 -25.40
CA SER A 280 24.50 10.32 -24.19
C SER A 280 25.43 9.12 -24.34
N GLY A 281 26.69 9.30 -23.93
CA GLY A 281 27.71 8.28 -23.89
C GLY A 281 27.90 7.77 -22.46
N PHE A 282 27.93 6.44 -22.30
CA PHE A 282 28.13 5.78 -21.02
C PHE A 282 29.35 4.87 -21.06
N ASP A 283 30.14 4.90 -20.00
CA ASP A 283 31.30 4.03 -19.80
C ASP A 283 31.19 3.37 -18.42
N VAL A 284 31.98 2.34 -18.18
CA VAL A 284 32.16 1.74 -16.86
C VAL A 284 33.51 2.04 -16.27
N GLU A 285 34.32 2.92 -16.86
CA GLU A 285 35.63 3.38 -16.39
C GLU A 285 36.67 2.26 -16.20
N TYR A 286 37.93 2.67 -16.10
CA TYR A 286 39.03 1.79 -15.71
C TYR A 286 39.20 1.79 -14.18
N ASP A 287 39.57 0.65 -13.63
CA ASP A 287 40.05 0.50 -12.25
C ASP A 287 41.33 -0.33 -12.27
N PHE A 288 42.42 0.21 -11.73
CA PHE A 288 43.76 -0.38 -11.83
C PHE A 288 44.15 -0.81 -13.26
N GLU A 289 43.92 0.08 -14.24
CA GLU A 289 44.22 -0.16 -15.68
C GLU A 289 43.40 -1.29 -16.33
N GLU A 290 42.38 -1.82 -15.65
CA GLU A 290 41.43 -2.78 -16.22
C GLU A 290 40.06 -2.15 -16.44
N TRP A 291 39.49 -2.31 -17.64
CA TRP A 291 38.13 -1.86 -17.93
C TRP A 291 37.15 -2.75 -17.15
N ARG A 292 36.22 -2.16 -16.39
CA ARG A 292 35.38 -2.88 -15.40
C ARG A 292 34.26 -3.74 -16.01
N GLY A 293 34.56 -4.49 -17.07
CA GLY A 293 33.61 -5.34 -17.79
C GLY A 293 33.13 -6.56 -17.02
N HIS A 294 33.87 -7.04 -16.01
CA HIS A 294 33.39 -8.11 -15.13
C HIS A 294 32.29 -7.60 -14.19
N GLN A 295 32.54 -6.47 -13.53
CA GLN A 295 31.60 -5.79 -12.65
C GLN A 295 30.36 -5.30 -13.43
N LEU A 296 30.51 -4.90 -14.70
CA LEU A 296 29.37 -4.65 -15.58
C LEU A 296 28.50 -5.90 -15.70
N ALA A 297 29.08 -7.07 -15.96
CA ALA A 297 28.32 -8.32 -16.07
C ALA A 297 27.62 -8.68 -14.74
N GLU A 298 28.27 -8.48 -13.59
CA GLU A 298 27.65 -8.64 -12.27
C GLU A 298 26.49 -7.67 -12.04
N HIS A 299 26.63 -6.41 -12.46
CA HIS A 299 25.57 -5.42 -12.36
C HIS A 299 24.37 -5.79 -13.21
N LEU A 300 24.59 -6.22 -14.46
CA LEU A 300 23.51 -6.68 -15.36
C LEU A 300 22.75 -7.87 -14.77
N MET A 301 23.41 -8.78 -14.05
CA MET A 301 22.73 -9.89 -13.35
C MET A 301 21.72 -9.41 -12.31
N GLN A 302 21.95 -8.26 -11.65
CA GLN A 302 21.04 -7.70 -10.66
C GLN A 302 19.71 -7.23 -11.29
N TRP A 303 19.72 -6.89 -12.58
CA TRP A 303 18.55 -6.44 -13.34
C TRP A 303 17.74 -7.57 -13.96
N LEU A 304 18.28 -8.81 -13.99
CA LEU A 304 17.59 -9.95 -14.61
C LEU A 304 16.18 -10.21 -14.09
N PRO A 305 15.92 -10.18 -12.76
CA PRO A 305 14.56 -10.36 -12.26
C PRO A 305 13.56 -9.35 -12.83
N GLU A 306 13.93 -8.07 -12.89
CA GLU A 306 13.06 -7.01 -13.43
C GLU A 306 12.87 -7.14 -14.95
N PHE A 307 13.92 -7.54 -15.66
CA PHE A 307 13.91 -7.71 -17.11
C PHE A 307 13.11 -8.94 -17.58
N CYS A 308 13.18 -10.05 -16.84
CA CYS A 308 12.65 -11.35 -17.26
C CYS A 308 11.24 -11.67 -16.72
N LEU A 309 10.74 -10.98 -15.69
CA LEU A 309 9.53 -11.37 -14.98
C LEU A 309 8.44 -10.31 -15.09
N ARG A 310 7.17 -10.72 -15.04
CA ARG A 310 6.03 -9.80 -15.08
C ARG A 310 5.95 -8.95 -13.81
N ALA A 311 5.30 -7.79 -13.93
CA ALA A 311 5.14 -6.84 -12.83
C ALA A 311 4.41 -7.49 -11.63
N SER A 312 3.39 -8.31 -11.91
CA SER A 312 2.67 -9.09 -10.92
C SER A 312 3.52 -10.16 -10.22
N GLU A 313 4.53 -10.70 -10.90
CA GLU A 313 5.47 -11.67 -10.30
C GLU A 313 6.44 -10.97 -9.35
N ILE A 314 6.95 -9.79 -9.74
CA ILE A 314 7.85 -8.97 -8.93
C ILE A 314 7.12 -8.41 -7.70
N ALA A 315 5.86 -7.98 -7.86
CA ALA A 315 5.04 -7.42 -6.79
C ALA A 315 4.84 -8.38 -5.61
N ASN A 316 5.01 -9.69 -5.84
CA ASN A 316 4.86 -10.76 -4.85
C ASN A 316 6.21 -11.31 -4.34
N PHE A 317 7.32 -10.62 -4.59
CA PHE A 317 8.62 -11.08 -4.10
C PHE A 317 8.72 -11.05 -2.59
N GLN A 318 9.15 -12.18 -2.04
CA GLN A 318 9.51 -12.33 -0.64
C GLN A 318 11.00 -12.67 -0.59
N VAL A 319 11.69 -12.21 0.47
CA VAL A 319 13.16 -12.30 0.57
C VAL A 319 13.67 -13.75 0.38
N HIS A 320 12.94 -14.74 0.88
CA HIS A 320 13.32 -16.15 0.77
C HIS A 320 13.12 -16.75 -0.65
N HIS A 321 12.45 -16.04 -1.56
CA HIS A 321 12.32 -16.44 -2.96
C HIS A 321 13.49 -15.98 -3.84
N THR A 322 14.43 -15.17 -3.32
CA THR A 322 15.47 -14.52 -4.13
C THR A 322 16.30 -15.49 -5.00
N PRO A 323 16.82 -16.63 -4.47
CA PRO A 323 17.56 -17.57 -5.31
C PRO A 323 16.72 -18.18 -6.43
N MET A 324 15.46 -18.54 -6.12
CA MET A 324 14.51 -19.11 -7.08
C MET A 324 14.17 -18.10 -8.19
N VAL A 325 14.01 -16.82 -7.85
CA VAL A 325 13.70 -15.73 -8.77
C VAL A 325 14.83 -15.51 -9.77
N LEU A 326 16.08 -15.49 -9.29
CA LEU A 326 17.24 -15.34 -10.17
C LEU A 326 17.39 -16.55 -11.11
N ALA A 327 17.31 -17.78 -10.56
CA ALA A 327 17.37 -19.00 -11.35
C ALA A 327 16.27 -19.05 -12.43
N LYS A 328 15.04 -18.65 -12.09
CA LYS A 328 13.93 -18.53 -13.05
C LYS A 328 14.25 -17.53 -14.16
N SER A 329 14.82 -16.37 -13.82
CA SER A 329 15.17 -15.33 -14.78
C SER A 329 16.26 -15.79 -15.75
N ILE A 330 17.26 -16.51 -15.24
CA ILE A 330 18.32 -17.15 -16.04
C ILE A 330 17.73 -18.22 -16.96
N ASN A 331 16.81 -19.05 -16.47
CA ASN A 331 16.14 -20.07 -17.29
C ASN A 331 15.32 -19.45 -18.43
N THR A 332 14.58 -18.36 -18.18
CA THR A 332 13.89 -17.60 -19.23
C THR A 332 14.87 -17.12 -20.29
N LEU A 333 15.99 -16.55 -19.86
CA LEU A 333 17.03 -16.02 -20.73
C LEU A 333 17.76 -17.13 -21.53
N ASN A 334 17.93 -18.32 -20.97
CA ASN A 334 18.52 -19.48 -21.65
C ASN A 334 17.58 -20.12 -22.68
N ASN A 335 16.27 -20.11 -22.41
CA ASN A 335 15.27 -20.70 -23.29
C ASN A 335 14.77 -19.76 -24.39
N ALA A 336 15.18 -18.48 -24.35
CA ALA A 336 14.79 -17.50 -25.35
C ALA A 336 15.41 -17.82 -26.72
N ALA A 337 14.59 -17.80 -27.78
CA ALA A 337 15.03 -17.95 -29.16
C ALA A 337 15.65 -16.65 -29.72
N ILE A 338 16.52 -16.01 -28.93
CA ILE A 338 17.12 -14.69 -29.20
C ILE A 338 18.63 -14.79 -29.00
N PRO A 339 19.45 -14.26 -29.92
CA PRO A 339 20.89 -14.18 -29.73
C PRO A 339 21.27 -13.53 -28.40
N ARG A 340 22.31 -14.09 -27.75
CA ARG A 340 22.70 -13.70 -26.38
C ARG A 340 23.19 -12.25 -26.32
N ASP A 341 23.98 -11.83 -27.30
CA ASP A 341 24.44 -10.46 -27.49
C ASP A 341 23.27 -9.47 -27.60
N ARG A 342 22.22 -9.80 -28.38
CA ARG A 342 21.01 -8.99 -28.45
C ARG A 342 20.31 -8.86 -27.10
N LEU A 343 20.18 -9.96 -26.34
CA LEU A 343 19.59 -9.91 -24.99
C LEU A 343 20.40 -9.03 -24.03
N ILE A 344 21.72 -9.10 -24.09
CA ILE A 344 22.61 -8.26 -23.27
C ILE A 344 22.47 -6.79 -23.70
N ALA A 345 22.36 -6.49 -24.99
CA ALA A 345 22.07 -5.14 -25.47
C ALA A 345 20.77 -4.58 -24.88
N GLU A 346 19.70 -5.35 -24.95
CA GLU A 346 18.40 -4.96 -24.39
C GLU A 346 18.48 -4.80 -22.85
N LEU A 347 19.25 -5.63 -22.16
CA LEU A 347 19.47 -5.52 -20.72
C LEU A 347 20.28 -4.28 -20.33
N ILE A 348 21.29 -3.90 -21.12
CA ILE A 348 22.03 -2.64 -20.93
C ILE A 348 21.08 -1.45 -21.13
N LEU A 349 20.25 -1.46 -22.17
CA LEU A 349 19.29 -0.38 -22.39
C LEU A 349 18.31 -0.28 -21.23
N HIS A 350 17.75 -1.41 -20.78
CA HIS A 350 16.89 -1.46 -19.60
C HIS A 350 17.56 -0.82 -18.38
N THR A 351 18.82 -1.19 -18.12
CA THR A 351 19.62 -0.67 -17.00
C THR A 351 19.78 0.85 -17.07
N ILE A 352 20.09 1.40 -18.25
CA ILE A 352 20.22 2.85 -18.46
C ILE A 352 18.88 3.55 -18.22
N LEU A 353 17.79 3.03 -18.80
CA LEU A 353 16.46 3.62 -18.67
C LEU A 353 15.96 3.63 -17.22
N ARG A 354 16.24 2.57 -16.44
CA ARG A 354 15.85 2.50 -15.02
C ARG A 354 16.74 3.33 -14.10
N SER A 355 18.02 3.45 -14.45
CA SER A 355 18.97 4.22 -13.66
C SER A 355 18.76 5.72 -13.84
N ARG A 356 18.60 6.18 -15.08
CA ARG A 356 18.54 7.60 -15.44
C ARG A 356 17.14 8.20 -15.39
N GLU A 357 16.15 7.47 -15.88
CA GLU A 357 14.78 7.99 -16.01
C GLU A 357 13.89 7.45 -14.89
N ASN A 358 12.85 8.20 -14.54
CA ASN A 358 11.77 7.66 -13.71
C ASN A 358 10.87 6.77 -14.59
N SER A 359 11.34 5.56 -14.85
CA SER A 359 10.74 4.63 -15.80
C SER A 359 10.20 3.36 -15.15
N GLU A 360 9.06 2.87 -15.63
CA GLU A 360 8.49 1.57 -15.26
C GLU A 360 8.43 0.66 -16.49
N PRO A 361 9.04 -0.53 -16.47
CA PRO A 361 9.06 -1.41 -17.63
C PRO A 361 7.69 -2.08 -17.87
N ILE A 362 7.38 -2.27 -19.15
CA ILE A 362 6.39 -3.21 -19.64
C ILE A 362 7.16 -4.50 -19.91
N ALA A 363 7.26 -5.31 -18.85
CA ALA A 363 8.20 -6.42 -18.78
C ALA A 363 7.93 -7.52 -19.81
N CYS A 364 8.95 -8.34 -20.05
CA CYS A 364 8.92 -9.49 -20.95
C CYS A 364 8.67 -9.18 -22.45
N LYS A 365 8.59 -7.91 -22.87
CA LYS A 365 8.38 -7.55 -24.29
C LYS A 365 9.43 -8.15 -25.21
N VAL A 366 10.70 -8.19 -24.78
CA VAL A 366 11.80 -8.81 -25.54
C VAL A 366 11.52 -10.27 -25.91
N PHE A 367 10.74 -11.00 -25.10
CA PHE A 367 10.39 -12.40 -25.31
C PHE A 367 9.03 -12.60 -26.00
N TYR A 368 8.30 -11.52 -26.26
CA TYR A 368 6.94 -11.58 -26.80
C TYR A 368 6.95 -11.63 -28.33
N ALA A 369 6.40 -12.71 -28.88
CA ALA A 369 6.29 -12.91 -30.32
C ALA A 369 4.84 -12.78 -30.81
N VAL A 370 4.64 -12.05 -31.90
CA VAL A 370 3.37 -11.97 -32.63
C VAL A 370 3.52 -12.82 -33.89
N ASN A 371 2.66 -13.81 -34.07
CA ASN A 371 2.72 -14.75 -35.22
C ASN A 371 4.11 -15.39 -35.40
N GLY A 372 4.79 -15.70 -34.29
CA GLY A 372 6.14 -16.30 -34.29
C GLY A 372 7.28 -15.32 -34.59
N LYS A 373 6.99 -14.03 -34.78
CA LYS A 373 8.00 -12.98 -34.99
C LYS A 373 8.15 -12.12 -33.75
N LEU A 374 9.40 -11.92 -33.32
CA LEU A 374 9.73 -11.00 -32.23
C LEU A 374 9.72 -9.55 -32.74
N SER A 375 9.33 -8.62 -31.87
CA SER A 375 9.46 -7.18 -32.16
C SER A 375 10.94 -6.81 -32.27
N GLU A 376 11.24 -5.79 -33.08
CA GLU A 376 12.56 -5.15 -33.08
C GLU A 376 12.80 -4.33 -31.80
N PHE A 377 11.74 -3.91 -31.12
CA PHE A 377 11.81 -3.16 -29.88
C PHE A 377 11.70 -4.12 -28.68
N GLY A 378 12.84 -4.50 -28.10
CA GLY A 378 12.85 -5.40 -26.94
C GLY A 378 12.40 -4.74 -25.64
N ASN A 379 12.68 -3.44 -25.50
CA ASN A 379 12.32 -2.66 -24.33
C ASN A 379 11.06 -1.83 -24.58
N ALA A 380 10.16 -1.79 -23.60
CA ALA A 380 9.10 -0.79 -23.52
C ALA A 380 8.99 -0.27 -22.10
N HIS A 381 9.05 1.04 -21.93
CA HIS A 381 9.01 1.69 -20.63
C HIS A 381 7.96 2.80 -20.62
N ILE A 382 7.27 2.94 -19.49
CA ILE A 382 6.45 4.11 -19.17
C ILE A 382 7.37 5.08 -18.43
N VAL A 383 7.67 6.23 -19.03
CA VAL A 383 8.56 7.24 -18.44
C VAL A 383 7.74 8.42 -17.95
N GLN A 384 7.93 8.77 -16.69
CA GLN A 384 7.16 9.79 -16.01
C GLN A 384 8.03 11.03 -15.78
N GLN A 385 7.49 12.20 -16.10
CA GLN A 385 8.14 13.48 -15.89
C GLN A 385 7.21 14.44 -15.16
N THR A 386 7.73 15.10 -14.12
CA THR A 386 6.92 16.00 -13.30
C THR A 386 6.31 17.12 -14.15
N GLY A 387 4.98 17.24 -14.11
CA GLY A 387 4.25 18.28 -14.85
C GLY A 387 4.04 18.00 -16.35
N GLN A 388 4.39 16.81 -16.84
CA GLN A 388 4.16 16.39 -18.23
C GLN A 388 3.32 15.11 -18.30
N ALA A 389 2.78 14.81 -19.48
CA ALA A 389 2.15 13.53 -19.74
C ALA A 389 3.21 12.42 -19.77
N ASP A 390 2.84 11.23 -19.27
CA ASP A 390 3.71 10.05 -19.34
C ASP A 390 4.04 9.72 -20.80
N GLN A 391 5.25 9.19 -21.01
CA GLN A 391 5.76 8.83 -22.32
C GLN A 391 5.92 7.31 -22.44
N LEU A 392 5.66 6.79 -23.64
CA LEU A 392 5.97 5.42 -24.02
C LEU A 392 7.33 5.40 -24.70
N TRP A 393 8.33 4.80 -24.06
CA TRP A 393 9.66 4.65 -24.62
C TRP A 393 9.81 3.25 -25.21
N LEU A 394 9.96 3.14 -26.54
CA LEU A 394 10.14 1.88 -27.26
C LEU A 394 11.60 1.73 -27.69
N GLY A 395 12.33 0.85 -27.01
CA GLY A 395 13.77 0.75 -27.11
C GLY A 395 14.26 -0.19 -28.21
N LEU A 396 15.21 0.31 -29.00
CA LEU A 396 15.91 -0.46 -30.03
C LEU A 396 17.38 -0.59 -29.65
N SER A 397 17.83 -1.81 -29.43
CA SER A 397 19.20 -2.08 -28.97
C SER A 397 20.00 -2.87 -30.00
N ARG A 398 21.30 -2.53 -30.16
CA ARG A 398 22.23 -3.26 -31.01
C ARG A 398 23.59 -3.43 -30.32
N MET A 399 24.15 -4.64 -30.45
CA MET A 399 25.57 -4.93 -30.25
C MET A 399 26.27 -4.82 -31.60
N ILE A 400 27.37 -4.09 -31.67
CA ILE A 400 28.05 -3.75 -32.93
C ILE A 400 29.51 -4.16 -32.83
N SER A 401 29.85 -5.23 -33.54
CA SER A 401 31.24 -5.66 -33.63
C SER A 401 32.05 -4.76 -34.56
N THR A 402 33.38 -4.84 -34.42
CA THR A 402 34.31 -4.07 -35.25
C THR A 402 34.00 -4.22 -36.74
N GLY A 403 33.89 -3.08 -37.44
CA GLY A 403 33.66 -3.03 -38.89
C GLY A 403 32.21 -3.17 -39.35
N THR A 404 31.22 -3.33 -38.46
CA THR A 404 29.80 -3.47 -38.86
C THR A 404 28.93 -2.24 -38.58
N MET A 405 29.50 -1.14 -38.07
CA MET A 405 28.78 0.06 -37.66
C MET A 405 27.85 0.60 -38.76
N ASP A 406 28.36 0.90 -39.95
CA ASP A 406 27.56 1.51 -41.03
C ASP A 406 26.35 0.65 -41.44
N GLN A 407 26.55 -0.67 -41.50
CA GLN A 407 25.47 -1.62 -41.80
C GLN A 407 24.41 -1.62 -40.70
N THR A 408 24.82 -1.62 -39.43
CA THR A 408 23.88 -1.58 -38.30
C THR A 408 23.12 -0.25 -38.24
N LEU A 409 23.77 0.89 -38.51
CA LEU A 409 23.11 2.19 -38.57
C LEU A 409 22.03 2.20 -39.66
N LYS A 410 22.31 1.62 -40.83
CA LYS A 410 21.32 1.48 -41.90
C LYS A 410 20.12 0.64 -41.47
N GLU A 411 20.35 -0.52 -40.85
CA GLU A 411 19.29 -1.39 -40.34
C GLU A 411 18.40 -0.68 -39.30
N ILE A 412 19.01 0.10 -38.40
CA ILE A 412 18.27 0.91 -37.43
C ILE A 412 17.36 1.91 -38.15
N CYS A 413 17.88 2.64 -39.14
CA CYS A 413 17.08 3.60 -39.91
C CYS A 413 15.91 2.92 -40.65
N ASP A 414 16.14 1.74 -41.24
CA ASP A 414 15.09 0.96 -41.92
C ASP A 414 13.98 0.54 -40.94
N VAL A 415 14.36 0.07 -39.73
CA VAL A 415 13.41 -0.28 -38.66
C VAL A 415 12.60 0.94 -38.21
N LEU A 416 13.25 2.08 -37.99
CA LEU A 416 12.58 3.31 -37.57
C LEU A 416 11.60 3.82 -38.64
N ASP A 417 12.00 3.82 -39.92
CA ASP A 417 11.12 4.29 -41.01
C ASP A 417 9.89 3.41 -41.20
N ALA A 418 10.04 2.08 -41.04
CA ALA A 418 8.95 1.12 -41.11
C ALA A 418 7.98 1.26 -39.91
N THR A 419 8.52 1.53 -38.72
CA THR A 419 7.75 1.62 -37.47
C THR A 419 6.88 2.87 -37.42
N ILE A 420 7.32 3.98 -38.00
CA ILE A 420 6.54 5.22 -38.07
C ILE A 420 5.51 5.11 -39.21
N SER A 421 4.58 4.17 -39.04
CA SER A 421 3.46 3.90 -39.95
C SER A 421 2.22 3.50 -39.17
N ARG A 422 1.03 3.75 -39.72
CA ARG A 422 -0.25 3.45 -39.03
C ARG A 422 -0.36 1.98 -38.64
N ALA A 423 0.04 1.06 -39.53
CA ALA A 423 -0.06 -0.37 -39.31
C ALA A 423 0.86 -0.82 -38.19
N ALA A 424 2.16 -0.47 -38.27
CA ALA A 424 3.15 -0.86 -37.27
C ALA A 424 2.84 -0.29 -35.88
N LEU A 425 2.44 0.99 -35.78
CA LEU A 425 2.05 1.58 -34.51
C LEU A 425 0.82 0.92 -33.88
N THR A 426 -0.13 0.49 -34.72
CA THR A 426 -1.33 -0.20 -34.21
C THR A 426 -0.97 -1.58 -33.67
N GLU A 427 -0.10 -2.32 -34.35
CA GLU A 427 0.41 -3.61 -33.87
C GLU A 427 1.21 -3.45 -32.58
N GLU A 428 2.14 -2.50 -32.52
CA GLU A 428 2.92 -2.20 -31.31
C GLU A 428 2.01 -1.80 -30.15
N ARG A 429 0.95 -1.00 -30.40
CA ARG A 429 -0.03 -0.67 -29.36
C ARG A 429 -0.68 -1.92 -28.77
N GLU A 430 -1.10 -2.87 -29.60
CA GLU A 430 -1.72 -4.11 -29.12
C GLU A 430 -0.76 -4.94 -28.29
N VAL A 431 0.52 -5.01 -28.67
CA VAL A 431 1.57 -5.66 -27.87
C VAL A 431 1.71 -4.99 -26.50
N ILE A 432 1.76 -3.65 -26.46
CA ILE A 432 1.84 -2.89 -25.21
C ILE A 432 0.62 -3.14 -24.33
N ILE A 433 -0.60 -3.11 -24.90
CA ILE A 433 -1.83 -3.38 -24.14
C ILE A 433 -1.83 -4.80 -23.58
N ALA A 434 -1.37 -5.79 -24.35
CA ALA A 434 -1.36 -7.19 -23.95
C ALA A 434 -0.37 -7.49 -22.81
N LEU A 435 0.77 -6.79 -22.79
CA LEU A 435 1.83 -7.01 -21.80
C LEU A 435 1.73 -6.12 -20.57
N ARG A 436 1.15 -4.92 -20.70
CA ARG A 436 1.04 -3.97 -19.59
C ARG A 436 0.11 -4.51 -18.52
N GLU A 437 0.50 -4.36 -17.25
CA GLU A 437 -0.31 -4.68 -16.07
C GLU A 437 -0.62 -3.39 -15.28
N PRO A 438 -1.65 -2.61 -15.68
CA PRO A 438 -1.84 -1.24 -15.19
C PRO A 438 -1.99 -1.10 -13.67
N HIS A 439 -2.47 -2.15 -13.00
CA HIS A 439 -2.62 -2.18 -11.54
C HIS A 439 -1.27 -2.18 -10.80
N HIS A 440 -0.20 -2.65 -11.46
CA HIS A 440 1.16 -2.69 -10.92
C HIS A 440 2.01 -1.48 -11.33
N HIS A 441 1.60 -0.73 -12.36
CA HIS A 441 2.21 0.54 -12.74
C HIS A 441 1.67 1.70 -11.92
N LEU A 442 2.45 2.76 -11.73
CA LEU A 442 1.95 3.99 -11.13
C LEU A 442 0.75 4.54 -11.94
N PRO A 443 -0.22 5.20 -11.28
CA PRO A 443 -1.37 5.76 -11.98
C PRO A 443 -0.92 6.66 -13.12
N THR A 444 -1.31 6.31 -14.34
CA THR A 444 -0.86 7.02 -15.54
C THR A 444 -1.75 8.20 -15.87
N ALA A 445 -1.17 9.24 -16.45
CA ALA A 445 -1.90 10.40 -16.92
C ALA A 445 -3.02 10.01 -17.92
N GLU A 446 -4.15 10.72 -17.89
CA GLU A 446 -5.30 10.46 -18.77
C GLU A 446 -4.91 10.48 -20.25
N ALA A 447 -4.01 11.38 -20.65
CA ALA A 447 -3.50 11.49 -22.01
C ALA A 447 -2.76 10.23 -22.49
N PHE A 448 -1.93 9.62 -21.63
CA PHE A 448 -1.21 8.39 -21.95
C PHE A 448 -2.16 7.21 -22.15
N ASN A 449 -3.13 7.06 -21.25
CA ASN A 449 -4.16 6.01 -21.37
C ASN A 449 -5.04 6.21 -22.62
N LYS A 450 -5.37 7.47 -22.95
CA LYS A 450 -6.08 7.80 -24.18
C LYS A 450 -5.28 7.40 -25.41
N ALA A 451 -3.98 7.70 -25.45
CA ALA A 451 -3.10 7.35 -26.57
C ALA A 451 -2.94 5.83 -26.78
N LEU A 452 -3.00 5.06 -25.70
CA LEU A 452 -2.97 3.59 -25.71
C LEU A 452 -4.35 2.94 -25.84
N HIS A 453 -5.45 3.70 -25.96
CA HIS A 453 -6.76 3.10 -26.18
C HIS A 453 -6.81 2.43 -27.57
N ARG A 454 -7.38 1.22 -27.67
CA ARG A 454 -7.42 0.44 -28.93
C ARG A 454 -7.97 1.20 -30.13
N ASN A 455 -8.97 2.04 -29.89
CA ASN A 455 -9.64 2.83 -30.93
C ASN A 455 -9.05 4.25 -31.11
N ALA A 456 -7.94 4.58 -30.42
CA ALA A 456 -7.32 5.89 -30.55
C ALA A 456 -6.58 6.05 -31.90
N PRO A 457 -6.56 7.27 -32.48
CA PRO A 457 -5.72 7.57 -33.63
C PRO A 457 -4.24 7.17 -33.39
N ALA A 458 -3.57 6.64 -34.41
CA ALA A 458 -2.13 6.34 -34.34
C ALA A 458 -1.28 7.59 -34.01
N GLN A 459 -1.75 8.77 -34.39
CA GLN A 459 -1.12 10.04 -34.07
C GLN A 459 -1.05 10.31 -32.57
N ASP A 460 -2.07 9.91 -31.80
CA ASP A 460 -2.08 10.14 -30.35
C ASP A 460 -0.96 9.32 -29.67
N MET A 461 -0.68 8.12 -30.18
CA MET A 461 0.45 7.30 -29.71
C MET A 461 1.80 7.94 -30.08
N LEU A 462 1.94 8.48 -31.29
CA LEU A 462 3.17 9.20 -31.69
C LEU A 462 3.49 10.36 -30.75
N ASN A 463 2.47 11.11 -30.33
CA ASN A 463 2.65 12.29 -29.46
C ASN A 463 3.20 11.96 -28.07
N VAL A 464 3.05 10.72 -27.61
CA VAL A 464 3.58 10.26 -26.31
C VAL A 464 4.79 9.34 -26.47
N MET A 465 5.26 9.10 -27.70
CA MET A 465 6.28 8.10 -27.97
C MET A 465 7.70 8.69 -27.97
N CYS A 466 8.66 7.89 -27.51
CA CYS A 466 10.09 8.14 -27.61
C CYS A 466 10.78 6.86 -28.09
N PHE A 467 11.78 6.98 -28.95
CA PHE A 467 12.66 5.88 -29.37
C PHE A 467 14.02 6.01 -28.71
N PRO A 468 14.26 5.36 -27.57
CA PRO A 468 15.61 5.17 -27.08
C PRO A 468 16.35 4.15 -27.96
N ILE A 469 17.51 4.54 -28.49
CA ILE A 469 18.36 3.70 -29.35
C ILE A 469 19.67 3.44 -28.62
N LEU A 470 19.98 2.19 -28.33
CA LEU A 470 21.26 1.78 -27.77
C LEU A 470 22.19 1.25 -28.86
N LEU A 471 23.37 1.86 -28.96
CA LEU A 471 24.51 1.34 -29.71
C LEU A 471 25.59 0.92 -28.71
N ALA A 472 25.68 -0.37 -28.43
CA ALA A 472 26.76 -0.96 -27.65
C ALA A 472 27.79 -1.56 -28.63
N TYR A 473 29.05 -1.15 -28.58
CA TYR A 473 29.99 -1.44 -29.67
C TYR A 473 31.40 -1.74 -29.20
N ASP A 474 32.13 -2.57 -29.94
CA ASP A 474 33.57 -2.79 -29.72
C ASP A 474 34.33 -1.49 -30.00
N SER A 475 34.88 -0.87 -28.95
CA SER A 475 35.52 0.44 -29.01
C SER A 475 37.00 0.34 -29.33
N GLU A 476 37.45 1.10 -30.33
CA GLU A 476 38.87 1.19 -30.65
C GLU A 476 39.66 1.84 -29.51
N ALA A 477 39.08 2.87 -28.88
CA ALA A 477 39.70 3.61 -27.78
C ALA A 477 39.87 2.77 -26.49
N LEU A 478 39.08 1.71 -26.30
CA LEU A 478 39.21 0.79 -25.17
C LEU A 478 40.08 -0.44 -25.50
N SER A 479 40.13 -0.85 -26.77
CA SER A 479 40.80 -2.09 -27.20
C SER A 479 42.31 -2.15 -26.91
N GLY A 480 42.97 -0.99 -26.79
CA GLY A 480 44.40 -0.87 -26.53
C GLY A 480 44.80 -0.94 -25.05
N GLY A 481 43.85 -1.10 -24.13
CA GLY A 481 44.09 -0.96 -22.69
C GLY A 481 44.09 0.50 -22.23
N TYR A 482 44.38 0.72 -20.95
CA TYR A 482 44.30 2.05 -20.35
C TYR A 482 45.31 3.04 -20.97
N LEU A 483 44.79 4.19 -21.39
CA LEU A 483 45.56 5.38 -21.78
C LEU A 483 44.99 6.59 -21.06
N SER A 484 45.84 7.52 -20.61
CA SER A 484 45.38 8.68 -19.82
C SER A 484 44.38 9.59 -20.53
N ASP A 485 44.36 9.56 -21.86
CA ASP A 485 43.48 10.34 -22.73
C ASP A 485 42.25 9.55 -23.23
N TYR A 486 42.03 8.32 -22.76
CA TYR A 486 40.98 7.44 -23.27
C TYR A 486 39.59 8.08 -23.24
N LEU A 487 39.23 8.86 -22.20
CA LEU A 487 37.95 9.57 -22.13
C LEU A 487 37.78 10.63 -23.24
N THR A 488 38.86 11.27 -23.67
CA THR A 488 38.83 12.21 -24.79
C THR A 488 38.60 11.47 -26.10
N ASN A 489 39.27 10.34 -26.27
CA ASN A 489 39.12 9.47 -27.44
C ASN A 489 37.70 8.87 -27.50
N LEU A 490 37.16 8.42 -26.37
CA LEU A 490 35.76 7.96 -26.25
C LEU A 490 34.76 9.06 -26.62
N LYS A 491 34.97 10.30 -26.16
CA LYS A 491 34.13 11.44 -26.53
C LYS A 491 34.13 11.69 -28.04
N ALA A 492 35.30 11.62 -28.67
CA ALA A 492 35.41 11.75 -30.13
C ALA A 492 34.69 10.60 -30.86
N GLU A 493 34.86 9.36 -30.38
CA GLU A 493 34.26 8.15 -30.94
C GLU A 493 32.72 8.19 -30.87
N VAL A 494 32.13 8.46 -29.69
CA VAL A 494 30.66 8.53 -29.56
C VAL A 494 30.07 9.68 -30.37
N THR A 495 30.78 10.81 -30.49
CA THR A 495 30.34 11.96 -31.30
C THR A 495 30.35 11.61 -32.79
N LEU A 496 31.40 10.91 -33.25
CA LEU A 496 31.50 10.45 -34.63
C LEU A 496 30.34 9.52 -35.00
N HIS A 497 30.09 8.49 -34.19
CA HIS A 497 29.02 7.52 -34.44
C HIS A 497 27.63 8.14 -34.34
N TYR A 498 27.41 9.05 -33.39
CA TYR A 498 26.17 9.80 -33.30
C TYR A 498 25.93 10.66 -34.55
N ASN A 499 26.93 11.42 -35.00
CA ASN A 499 26.81 12.24 -36.20
C ASN A 499 26.52 11.41 -37.45
N ALA A 500 27.15 10.23 -37.57
CA ALA A 500 26.87 9.28 -38.64
C ALA A 500 25.39 8.84 -38.63
N LEU A 501 24.87 8.40 -37.48
CA LEU A 501 23.45 8.05 -37.33
C LEU A 501 22.54 9.25 -37.62
N ALA A 502 22.81 10.41 -37.01
CA ALA A 502 21.98 11.60 -37.14
C ALA A 502 21.86 12.08 -38.59
N SER A 503 22.90 11.87 -39.41
CA SER A 503 22.91 12.22 -40.83
C SER A 503 22.08 11.26 -41.71
N THR A 504 21.82 10.04 -41.25
CA THR A 504 21.10 8.99 -42.00
C THR A 504 19.68 8.74 -41.48
N LEU A 505 19.29 9.37 -40.39
CA LEU A 505 17.95 9.23 -39.81
C LEU A 505 16.84 9.56 -40.83
N PRO A 506 15.76 8.76 -40.90
CA PRO A 506 14.71 8.97 -41.87
C PRO A 506 13.90 10.24 -41.59
N PRO A 507 13.37 10.94 -42.61
CA PRO A 507 12.62 12.19 -42.42
C PRO A 507 11.42 12.08 -41.47
N LYS A 508 10.79 10.90 -41.41
CA LYS A 508 9.64 10.64 -40.52
C LYS A 508 9.97 10.81 -39.04
N ILE A 509 11.24 10.63 -38.65
CA ILE A 509 11.69 10.70 -37.26
C ILE A 509 11.47 12.07 -36.62
N LYS A 510 11.35 13.14 -37.43
CA LYS A 510 11.12 14.52 -36.95
C LYS A 510 9.83 14.68 -36.16
N GLN A 511 8.92 13.71 -36.24
CA GLN A 511 7.62 13.70 -35.56
C GLN A 511 7.66 13.03 -34.17
N VAL A 512 8.79 12.45 -33.78
CA VAL A 512 8.91 11.64 -32.56
C VAL A 512 10.23 11.95 -31.86
N ARG A 513 10.26 11.78 -30.53
CA ARG A 513 11.48 11.93 -29.75
C ARG A 513 12.41 10.74 -29.97
N VAL A 514 13.70 10.99 -30.11
CA VAL A 514 14.76 9.98 -30.19
C VAL A 514 15.81 10.26 -29.14
N VAL A 515 16.22 9.25 -28.39
CA VAL A 515 17.32 9.39 -27.42
C VAL A 515 18.36 8.34 -27.76
N VAL A 516 19.57 8.77 -28.12
CA VAL A 516 20.64 7.84 -28.50
C VAL A 516 21.56 7.63 -27.31
N PHE A 517 21.77 6.37 -26.95
CA PHE A 517 22.72 5.92 -25.95
C PHE A 517 23.85 5.17 -26.64
N LEU A 518 25.09 5.63 -26.45
CA LEU A 518 26.27 4.95 -26.95
C LEU A 518 27.06 4.37 -25.76
N VAL A 519 27.36 3.09 -25.85
CA VAL A 519 28.12 2.34 -24.83
C VAL A 519 29.33 1.71 -25.52
N PRO A 520 30.49 2.37 -25.50
CA PRO A 520 31.75 1.78 -25.90
C PRO A 520 32.07 0.60 -24.98
N ILE A 521 32.48 -0.54 -25.55
CA ILE A 521 32.81 -1.76 -24.83
C ILE A 521 34.20 -2.22 -25.29
N GLU A 522 35.06 -2.62 -24.34
CA GLU A 522 36.42 -3.12 -24.66
C GLU A 522 36.38 -4.36 -25.56
N SER A 523 35.53 -5.33 -25.22
CA SER A 523 35.22 -6.47 -26.08
C SER A 523 33.84 -7.06 -25.76
N ILE A 524 32.92 -6.97 -26.71
CA ILE A 524 31.57 -7.56 -26.62
C ILE A 524 31.68 -9.05 -26.37
N HIS A 525 32.57 -9.74 -27.10
CA HIS A 525 32.78 -11.18 -26.93
C HIS A 525 33.18 -11.53 -25.49
N GLN A 526 34.12 -10.78 -24.89
CA GLN A 526 34.50 -11.03 -23.50
C GLN A 526 33.37 -10.70 -22.52
N LEU A 527 32.61 -9.62 -22.73
CA LEU A 527 31.46 -9.27 -21.89
C LEU A 527 30.41 -10.39 -21.90
N VAL A 528 30.08 -10.91 -23.09
CA VAL A 528 29.13 -12.03 -23.26
C VAL A 528 29.64 -13.29 -22.53
N GLN A 529 30.94 -13.59 -22.62
CA GLN A 529 31.54 -14.72 -21.90
C GLN A 529 31.49 -14.56 -20.37
N LYS A 530 31.85 -13.38 -19.86
CA LYS A 530 31.79 -13.04 -18.43
C LYS A 530 30.35 -13.18 -17.90
N PHE A 531 29.38 -12.60 -18.60
CA PHE A 531 27.96 -12.69 -18.28
C PHE A 531 27.45 -14.13 -18.25
N ASN A 532 27.73 -14.92 -19.29
CA ASN A 532 27.30 -16.33 -19.34
C ASN A 532 27.94 -17.18 -18.22
N THR A 533 29.18 -16.87 -17.83
CA THR A 533 29.86 -17.56 -16.71
C THR A 533 29.12 -17.29 -15.40
N LEU A 534 28.75 -16.04 -15.15
CA LEU A 534 27.96 -15.67 -13.96
C LEU A 534 26.58 -16.31 -13.97
N CYS A 535 25.88 -16.34 -15.10
CA CYS A 535 24.59 -17.05 -15.22
C CYS A 535 24.71 -18.52 -14.86
N LYS A 536 25.78 -19.21 -15.30
CA LYS A 536 26.01 -20.63 -14.98
C LYS A 536 26.35 -20.87 -13.51
N ALA A 537 27.03 -19.93 -12.86
CA ALA A 537 27.36 -20.03 -11.44
C ALA A 537 26.13 -19.81 -10.53
N ALA A 538 25.15 -19.04 -11.01
CA ALA A 538 23.95 -18.67 -10.27
C ALA A 538 22.71 -19.56 -10.56
N SER A 539 22.80 -20.45 -11.56
CA SER A 539 21.71 -21.33 -12.03
C SER A 539 21.54 -22.61 -11.22
#